data_AF-A0A955PC39-F1
#
_entry.id   AF-A0A955PC39-F1
#
_cell.length_a   1.000
_cell.length_b   1.000
_cell.length_c   1.000
_cell.angle_alpha   90.00
_cell.angle_beta   90.00
_cell.angle_gamma   90.00
#
_symmetry.space_group_name_H-M   'P 1'
#
loop_
_entity.id
_entity.type
_entity.pdbx_description
1 polymer ?
#
loop_
_entity_poly.entity_id
_entity_poly.type
_entity_poly.pdbx_seq_one_letter_code
_entity_poly.pdbx_strand_id
1 'polypeptide(L)'
;IDVYGMPSPNFGDWDGDGDYDLICGEFLDRFTYFQNIGSRSQPKYEEGVFLQSEGQDIRAELEMIRVEAFDWDMDSDLDLIVGDEDGRVSFIENTGALEDHIPVFKQPRYFQQKAENLK
;
A
#
# COMPACT_ATOMS: atom_id res chain seq x y z
N ILE A 1 -5.94 -15.38 2.78
CA ILE A 1 -6.03 -13.93 2.56
C ILE A 1 -7.49 -13.58 2.36
N ASP A 2 -8.14 -13.10 3.43
CA ASP A 2 -9.38 -12.33 3.39
C ASP A 2 -9.05 -11.01 4.10
N VAL A 3 -9.50 -9.92 3.53
CA VAL A 3 -9.09 -8.52 3.74
C VAL A 3 -10.28 -7.66 4.19
N TYR A 4 -11.31 -8.34 4.70
CA TYR A 4 -12.49 -7.74 5.32
C TYR A 4 -13.29 -6.79 4.41
N GLY A 5 -13.22 -6.96 3.08
CA GLY A 5 -13.99 -6.20 2.08
C GLY A 5 -13.12 -5.22 1.29
N MET A 6 -13.10 -5.38 -0.04
CA MET A 6 -12.37 -4.52 -1.00
C MET A 6 -10.81 -4.57 -0.91
N PRO A 7 -10.18 -5.75 -1.11
CA PRO A 7 -8.73 -5.94 -0.91
C PRO A 7 -7.81 -5.03 -1.69
N SER A 8 -8.24 -4.63 -2.89
CA SER A 8 -7.40 -3.90 -3.84
C SER A 8 -5.97 -4.48 -3.89
N PRO A 9 -5.82 -5.77 -4.30
CA PRO A 9 -4.55 -6.47 -4.16
C PRO A 9 -3.50 -5.95 -5.16
N ASN A 10 -2.31 -5.63 -4.67
CA ASN A 10 -1.18 -5.10 -5.43
C ASN A 10 0.03 -6.03 -5.32
N PHE A 11 0.36 -6.71 -6.41
CA PHE A 11 1.54 -7.56 -6.51
C PHE A 11 2.77 -6.74 -6.92
N GLY A 12 3.88 -6.94 -6.23
CA GLY A 12 5.14 -6.24 -6.47
C GLY A 12 6.31 -6.97 -5.82
N ASP A 13 7.52 -6.68 -6.27
CA ASP A 13 8.75 -7.10 -5.61
C ASP A 13 9.05 -6.03 -4.54
N TRP A 14 8.40 -6.17 -3.38
CA TRP A 14 8.30 -5.10 -2.39
C TRP A 14 9.51 -5.09 -1.45
N ASP A 15 10.17 -6.23 -1.28
CA ASP A 15 11.43 -6.36 -0.53
C ASP A 15 12.69 -6.50 -1.41
N GLY A 16 12.54 -6.54 -2.73
CA GLY A 16 13.63 -6.53 -3.71
C GLY A 16 14.35 -7.87 -3.87
N ASP A 17 13.72 -8.98 -3.44
CA ASP A 17 14.29 -10.32 -3.54
C ASP A 17 14.04 -11.02 -4.89
N GLY A 18 13.26 -10.39 -5.77
CA GLY A 18 12.98 -10.85 -7.12
C GLY A 18 11.76 -11.76 -7.26
N ASP A 19 10.99 -11.92 -6.19
CA ASP A 19 9.68 -12.54 -6.23
C ASP A 19 8.53 -11.53 -6.08
N TYR A 20 7.28 -12.01 -5.98
CA TYR A 20 6.12 -11.12 -5.89
C TYR A 20 5.42 -11.29 -4.55
N ASP A 21 5.64 -10.30 -3.70
CA ASP A 21 4.89 -10.03 -2.50
C ASP A 21 3.51 -9.42 -2.81
N LEU A 22 2.70 -9.21 -1.79
CA LEU A 22 1.35 -8.66 -1.92
C LEU A 22 1.07 -7.58 -0.87
N ILE A 23 0.57 -6.43 -1.31
CA ILE A 23 -0.06 -5.42 -0.46
C ILE A 23 -1.55 -5.35 -0.77
N CYS A 24 -2.39 -5.35 0.26
CA CYS A 24 -3.83 -5.16 0.16
C CYS A 24 -4.27 -3.97 1.02
N GLY A 25 -5.28 -3.24 0.56
CA GLY A 25 -6.09 -2.39 1.43
C GLY A 25 -7.09 -3.23 2.24
N GLU A 26 -7.44 -2.74 3.42
CA GLU A 26 -8.52 -3.27 4.25
C GLU A 26 -9.74 -2.37 4.21
N PHE A 27 -10.92 -2.93 4.44
CA PHE A 27 -12.14 -2.13 4.60
C PHE A 27 -12.00 -1.08 5.71
N LEU A 28 -11.36 -1.44 6.84
CA LEU A 28 -11.15 -0.59 8.02
C LEU A 28 -9.85 0.22 7.91
N ASP A 29 -9.65 0.98 6.84
CA ASP A 29 -8.62 2.03 6.68
C ASP A 29 -7.13 1.63 6.66
N ARG A 30 -6.78 0.34 6.80
CA ARG A 30 -5.39 -0.13 6.90
C ARG A 30 -4.86 -0.80 5.63
N PHE A 31 -3.57 -1.08 5.65
CA PHE A 31 -2.84 -1.75 4.58
C PHE A 31 -2.10 -2.96 5.15
N THR A 32 -2.27 -4.11 4.51
CA THR A 32 -1.69 -5.38 4.95
C THR A 32 -0.72 -5.90 3.90
N TYR A 33 0.51 -6.14 4.33
CA TYR A 33 1.60 -6.73 3.57
C TYR A 33 1.67 -8.24 3.82
N PHE A 34 1.85 -9.00 2.76
CA PHE A 34 2.10 -10.43 2.79
C PHE A 34 3.40 -10.71 2.04
N GLN A 35 4.46 -11.01 2.77
CA GLN A 35 5.73 -11.43 2.18
C GLN A 35 5.55 -12.81 1.54
N ASN A 36 6.06 -12.99 0.35
CA ASN A 36 6.24 -14.28 -0.27
C ASN A 36 7.62 -14.84 0.10
N ILE A 37 7.66 -15.81 1.01
CA ILE A 37 8.91 -16.51 1.41
C ILE A 37 9.24 -17.73 0.53
N GLY A 38 8.60 -17.81 -0.64
CA GLY A 38 8.68 -18.93 -1.56
C GLY A 38 9.62 -18.63 -2.72
N SER A 39 9.03 -18.66 -3.91
CA SER A 39 9.69 -18.14 -5.11
C SER A 39 8.63 -17.60 -6.04
N ARG A 40 9.05 -16.79 -7.01
CA ARG A 40 8.16 -16.23 -8.03
C ARG A 40 7.25 -17.25 -8.74
N SER A 41 7.70 -18.49 -8.89
CA SER A 41 6.94 -19.56 -9.57
C SER A 41 6.21 -20.51 -8.62
N GLN A 42 6.55 -20.47 -7.33
CA GLN A 42 5.97 -21.30 -6.28
C GLN A 42 5.82 -20.45 -5.02
N PRO A 43 4.88 -19.49 -5.01
CA PRO A 43 4.77 -18.54 -3.92
C PRO A 43 4.26 -19.21 -2.65
N LYS A 44 4.75 -18.74 -1.52
CA LYS A 44 4.33 -19.13 -0.17
C LYS A 44 4.26 -17.86 0.67
N TYR A 45 3.06 -17.34 0.88
CA TYR A 45 2.86 -16.13 1.67
C TYR A 45 2.86 -16.41 3.18
N GLU A 46 3.50 -15.53 3.93
CA GLU A 46 3.40 -15.49 5.39
C GLU A 46 2.07 -14.88 5.86
N GLU A 47 1.88 -14.82 7.18
CA GLU A 47 0.76 -14.10 7.78
C GLU A 47 0.90 -12.60 7.50
N GLY A 48 -0.23 -11.94 7.26
CA GLY A 48 -0.24 -10.52 6.92
C GLY A 48 0.12 -9.64 8.10
N VAL A 49 0.91 -8.60 7.83
CA VAL A 49 1.31 -7.57 8.80
C VAL A 49 0.88 -6.20 8.32
N PHE A 50 0.59 -5.28 9.23
CA PHE A 50 0.24 -3.91 8.84
C PHE A 50 1.47 -3.13 8.40
N LEU A 51 1.32 -2.34 7.33
CA LEU A 51 2.34 -1.38 6.95
C LEU A 51 2.48 -0.30 8.03
N GLN A 52 3.72 0.11 8.29
CA GLN A 52 4.03 1.07 9.34
C GLN A 52 4.83 2.27 8.81
N SER A 53 4.62 3.41 9.46
CA SER A 53 5.41 4.63 9.31
C SER A 53 5.75 5.12 10.71
N GLU A 54 7.04 5.27 11.01
CA GLU A 54 7.54 5.74 12.32
C GLU A 54 7.01 4.92 13.52
N GLY A 55 6.88 3.59 13.34
CA GLY A 55 6.41 2.66 14.38
C GLY A 55 4.90 2.70 14.65
N GLN A 56 4.12 3.30 13.75
CA GLN A 56 2.65 3.32 13.81
C GLN A 56 2.05 2.77 12.52
N ASP A 57 0.96 2.03 12.64
CA ASP A 57 0.20 1.54 11.49
C ASP A 57 -0.20 2.71 10.59
N ILE A 58 -0.01 2.54 9.29
CA ILE A 58 -0.49 3.49 8.29
C ILE A 58 -1.98 3.30 8.12
N ARG A 59 -2.71 4.42 8.13
CA ARG A 59 -4.17 4.46 8.01
C ARG A 59 -4.60 5.55 7.06
N ALA A 60 -5.59 5.26 6.23
CA ALA A 60 -6.35 6.29 5.55
C ALA A 60 -7.29 7.02 6.53
N GLU A 61 -7.81 8.18 6.13
CA GLU A 61 -8.80 8.92 6.94
C GLU A 61 -10.18 8.25 6.96
N LEU A 62 -10.52 7.46 5.94
CA LEU A 62 -11.81 6.80 5.76
C LEU A 62 -11.66 5.31 5.41
N GLU A 63 -12.78 4.60 5.58
CA GLU A 63 -12.93 3.18 5.21
C GLU A 63 -13.06 2.98 3.69
N MET A 64 -13.19 1.72 3.26
CA MET A 64 -13.46 1.35 1.86
C MET A 64 -12.41 1.85 0.86
N ILE A 65 -11.15 1.82 1.25
CA ILE A 65 -10.05 2.34 0.45
C ILE A 65 -9.80 1.51 -0.83
N ARG A 66 -9.29 2.19 -1.85
CA ARG A 66 -8.82 1.58 -3.10
C ARG A 66 -7.34 1.86 -3.26
N VAL A 67 -6.53 0.83 -3.30
CA VAL A 67 -5.07 0.92 -3.36
C VAL A 67 -4.60 0.52 -4.75
N GLU A 68 -3.78 1.36 -5.36
CA GLU A 68 -3.10 1.08 -6.62
C GLU A 68 -1.60 1.35 -6.45
N ALA A 69 -0.77 0.38 -6.82
CA ALA A 69 0.69 0.48 -6.72
C ALA A 69 1.33 0.94 -8.03
N PHE A 70 2.22 1.93 -7.94
CA PHE A 70 2.93 2.50 -9.09
C PHE A 70 4.15 3.28 -8.60
N ASP A 71 5.29 3.18 -9.30
CA ASP A 71 6.48 4.03 -9.06
C ASP A 71 6.15 5.49 -9.45
N TRP A 72 5.64 6.26 -8.49
CA TRP A 72 5.02 7.55 -8.76
C TRP A 72 6.06 8.67 -8.82
N ASP A 73 7.11 8.59 -8.00
CA ASP A 73 8.16 9.59 -7.95
C ASP A 73 9.42 9.24 -8.78
N MET A 74 9.43 8.06 -9.42
CA MET A 74 10.48 7.56 -10.32
C MET A 74 11.79 7.22 -9.61
N ASP A 75 11.72 6.78 -8.36
CA ASP A 75 12.90 6.35 -7.59
C ASP A 75 13.19 4.84 -7.66
N SER A 76 12.38 4.11 -8.43
CA SER A 76 12.45 2.65 -8.70
C SER A 76 11.90 1.74 -7.61
N ASP A 77 11.30 2.27 -6.55
CA ASP A 77 10.39 1.51 -5.71
C ASP A 77 8.92 1.72 -6.15
N LEU A 78 8.02 0.87 -5.66
CA LEU A 78 6.60 1.06 -5.89
C LEU A 78 6.03 1.92 -4.76
N ASP A 79 5.22 2.92 -5.11
CA ASP A 79 4.43 3.69 -4.16
C ASP A 79 2.97 3.25 -4.15
N LEU A 80 2.17 3.81 -3.23
CA LEU A 80 0.72 3.61 -3.22
C LEU A 80 -0.04 4.91 -3.52
N ILE A 81 -1.00 4.81 -4.45
CA ILE A 81 -2.06 5.78 -4.65
C ILE A 81 -3.35 5.21 -4.08
N VAL A 82 -3.94 5.94 -3.13
CA VAL A 82 -5.07 5.44 -2.33
C VAL A 82 -6.28 6.35 -2.52
N GLY A 83 -7.38 5.79 -2.99
CA GLY A 83 -8.68 6.46 -3.05
C GLY A 83 -9.53 6.15 -1.83
N ASP A 84 -10.11 7.17 -1.22
CA ASP A 84 -11.01 7.07 -0.07
C ASP A 84 -12.48 7.06 -0.51
N GLU A 85 -13.39 6.63 0.37
CA GLU A 85 -14.83 6.54 0.07
C GLU A 85 -15.46 7.88 -0.38
N ASP A 86 -14.96 9.01 0.13
CA ASP A 86 -15.48 10.34 -0.20
C ASP A 86 -14.88 10.94 -1.49
N GLY A 87 -14.07 10.15 -2.22
CA GLY A 87 -13.46 10.54 -3.49
C GLY A 87 -12.17 11.34 -3.34
N ARG A 88 -11.63 11.50 -2.11
CA ARG A 88 -10.26 11.96 -1.93
C ARG A 88 -9.28 10.91 -2.43
N VAL A 89 -8.09 11.40 -2.79
CA VAL A 89 -6.96 10.54 -3.17
C VAL A 89 -5.78 10.98 -2.33
N SER A 90 -5.00 10.02 -1.84
CA SER A 90 -3.73 10.23 -1.16
C SER A 90 -2.60 9.48 -1.86
N PHE A 91 -1.39 9.96 -1.62
CA PHE A 91 -0.14 9.34 -2.02
C PHE A 91 0.58 8.86 -0.75
N ILE A 92 1.05 7.62 -0.75
CA ILE A 92 1.84 7.02 0.32
C ILE A 92 3.17 6.61 -0.32
N GLU A 93 4.22 7.34 0.03
CA GLU A 93 5.57 7.17 -0.52
C GLU A 93 6.25 5.96 0.14
N ASN A 94 6.78 5.05 -0.66
CA ASN A 94 7.73 4.06 -0.19
C ASN A 94 9.10 4.73 -0.03
N THR A 95 9.85 4.33 1.00
CA THR A 95 11.11 5.03 1.34
C THR A 95 12.35 4.36 0.75
N GLY A 96 12.15 3.27 0.00
CA GLY A 96 13.19 2.31 -0.39
C GLY A 96 13.82 1.55 0.78
N ALA A 97 13.39 1.79 2.04
CA ALA A 97 13.92 1.13 3.22
C ALA A 97 13.08 -0.09 3.60
N LEU A 98 13.74 -1.08 4.20
CA LEU A 98 13.13 -2.28 4.74
C LEU A 98 13.39 -2.37 6.24
N GLU A 99 12.38 -2.84 6.97
CA GLU A 99 12.49 -3.27 8.36
C GLU A 99 11.99 -4.71 8.43
N ASP A 100 12.88 -5.66 8.76
CA ASP A 100 12.57 -7.10 8.80
C ASP A 100 11.85 -7.62 7.53
N HIS A 101 12.33 -7.22 6.34
CA HIS A 101 11.73 -7.54 5.03
C HIS A 101 10.36 -6.91 4.73
N ILE A 102 9.94 -5.94 5.54
CA ILE A 102 8.72 -5.18 5.32
C ILE A 102 9.09 -3.80 4.73
N PRO A 103 8.49 -3.39 3.60
CA PRO A 103 8.68 -2.04 3.05
C PRO A 103 8.20 -0.97 4.02
N VAL A 104 9.04 0.04 4.23
CA VAL A 104 8.75 1.19 5.10
C VAL A 104 8.20 2.32 4.25
N PHE A 105 7.03 2.81 4.63
CA PHE A 105 6.33 3.89 3.94
C PHE A 105 6.25 5.15 4.81
N LYS A 106 5.97 6.29 4.17
CA LYS A 106 5.60 7.54 4.85
C LYS A 106 4.10 7.60 5.13
N GLN A 107 3.68 8.53 5.98
CA GLN A 107 2.26 8.82 6.22
C GLN A 107 1.55 9.35 4.95
N PRO A 108 0.23 9.12 4.80
CA PRO A 108 -0.52 9.54 3.62
C PRO A 108 -0.49 11.05 3.38
N ARG A 109 -0.28 11.44 2.13
CA ARG A 109 -0.35 12.82 1.67
C ARG A 109 -1.51 13.00 0.70
N TYR A 110 -2.56 13.69 1.12
CA TYR A 110 -3.73 13.94 0.30
C TYR A 110 -3.48 14.94 -0.83
N PHE A 111 -3.96 14.60 -2.03
CA PHE A 111 -3.98 15.51 -3.16
C PHE A 111 -5.01 16.62 -2.92
N GLN A 112 -4.62 17.87 -3.19
CA GLN A 112 -5.57 18.99 -3.16
C GLN A 112 -6.38 19.02 -4.47
N GLN A 113 -7.68 18.74 -4.38
CA GLN A 113 -8.57 18.94 -5.51
C GLN A 113 -8.75 20.45 -5.78
N LYS A 114 -8.50 20.86 -7.02
CA LYS A 114 -8.86 22.19 -7.53
C LYS A 114 -9.92 22.02 -8.60
N ALA A 115 -11.15 22.41 -8.27
CA ALA A 115 -12.22 22.51 -9.24
C ALA A 115 -12.31 23.96 -9.74
N GLU A 116 -12.16 24.17 -11.05
CA GLU A 116 -12.31 25.50 -11.66
C GLU A 116 -13.74 26.04 -11.55
N ASN A 117 -14.74 25.17 -11.37
CA ASN A 117 -16.15 25.52 -11.28
C ASN A 117 -16.86 24.72 -10.16
N LEU A 118 -16.57 25.06 -8.90
CA LEU A 118 -17.50 24.77 -7.80
C LEU A 118 -18.59 25.85 -7.81
N LYS A 119 -19.85 25.46 -7.98
CA LYS A 119 -20.99 26.34 -7.70
C LYS A 119 -21.23 26.45 -6.20
#